data_AF-A0A534N4B0-F1
#
_entry.id   AF-A0A534N4B0-F1
#
_cell.length_a   1.000
_cell.length_b   1.000
_cell.length_c   1.000
_cell.angle_alpha   90.00
_cell.angle_beta   90.00
_cell.angle_gamma   90.00
#
_symmetry.space_group_name_H-M   'P 1'
#
loop_
_entity.id
_entity.type
_entity.pdbx_description
1 polymer ?
#
loop_
_entity_poly.entity_id
_entity_poly.type
_entity_poly.pdbx_seq_one_letter_code
_entity_poly.pdbx_strand_id
1 'polypeptide(L)'
;GGSMFPHLKNFNLKQWIEDNRANWGQRRTIWEDSDFIAFVTRGPNSRKDFHIDPGDEIFYQLEGDLNLHFINSQGKLEVALIQAGEMFLLPADVPHSPRRGDGSWTLVVERKRRPDEVDR
;
A
#
# COMPACT_ATOMS: atom_id res chain seq x y z
N GLY A 1 0.63 24.74 -5.53
CA GLY A 1 -0.59 25.01 -4.77
C GLY A 1 -1.07 23.71 -4.19
N GLY A 2 -0.75 23.46 -2.91
CA GLY A 2 -1.04 22.20 -2.24
C GLY A 2 -2.51 22.13 -1.85
N SER A 3 -3.24 21.15 -2.39
CA SER A 3 -4.58 20.86 -1.90
C SER A 3 -4.45 20.12 -0.57
N MET A 4 -4.54 20.91 0.50
CA MET A 4 -4.87 20.47 1.85
C MET A 4 -6.21 19.72 1.77
N PHE A 5 -6.21 18.39 1.91
CA PHE A 5 -7.46 17.65 2.10
C PHE A 5 -7.80 17.72 3.58
N PRO A 6 -8.83 18.47 4.01
CA PRO A 6 -9.20 18.52 5.41
C PRO A 6 -9.86 17.21 5.80
N HIS A 7 -9.37 16.62 6.89
CA HIS A 7 -9.63 15.30 7.49
C HIS A 7 -11.10 15.03 7.88
N LEU A 8 -12.05 15.85 7.42
CA LEU A 8 -13.47 15.86 7.79
C LEU A 8 -14.41 15.85 6.56
N LYS A 9 -13.91 15.49 5.37
CA LYS A 9 -14.73 15.31 4.16
C LYS A 9 -14.46 13.95 3.54
N ASN A 10 -15.52 13.19 3.30
CA ASN A 10 -15.43 11.97 2.49
C ASN A 10 -15.28 12.33 1.01
N PHE A 11 -14.73 11.40 0.23
CA PHE A 11 -14.68 11.48 -1.22
C PHE A 11 -14.82 10.09 -1.83
N ASN A 12 -15.11 10.01 -3.12
CA ASN A 12 -15.17 8.75 -3.84
C ASN A 12 -13.76 8.37 -4.32
N LEU A 13 -13.17 7.33 -3.73
CA LEU A 13 -11.81 6.90 -4.05
C LEU A 13 -11.65 6.48 -5.52
N LYS A 14 -12.62 5.75 -6.08
CA LYS A 14 -12.58 5.30 -7.47
C LYS A 14 -12.58 6.48 -8.44
N GLN A 15 -13.50 7.44 -8.23
CA GLN A 15 -13.55 8.64 -9.05
C GLN A 15 -12.25 9.45 -8.95
N TRP A 16 -11.71 9.60 -7.74
CA TRP A 16 -10.44 10.30 -7.55
C TRP A 16 -9.27 9.62 -8.26
N ILE A 17 -9.24 8.28 -8.32
CA ILE A 17 -8.26 7.53 -9.11
C ILE A 17 -8.43 7.83 -10.60
N GLU A 18 -9.64 7.72 -11.14
CA GLU A 18 -9.91 7.98 -12.57
C GLU A 18 -9.50 9.39 -12.98
N ASP A 19 -9.88 10.40 -12.20
CA ASP A 19 -9.61 11.81 -12.49
C ASP A 19 -8.10 12.13 -12.52
N ASN A 20 -7.27 11.30 -11.89
CA ASN A 20 -5.84 11.55 -11.73
C ASN A 20 -4.95 10.51 -12.45
N ARG A 21 -5.52 9.46 -13.06
CA ARG A 21 -4.81 8.30 -13.63
C ARG A 21 -3.69 8.69 -14.60
N ALA A 22 -3.93 9.72 -15.43
CA ALA A 22 -2.99 10.17 -16.47
C ALA A 22 -1.74 10.90 -15.94
N ASN A 23 -1.79 11.49 -14.73
CA ASN A 23 -0.75 12.36 -14.19
C ASN A 23 -0.13 11.80 -12.89
N TRP A 24 -0.05 10.47 -12.77
CA TRP A 24 0.31 9.80 -11.53
C TRP A 24 1.65 9.04 -11.60
N GLY A 25 2.50 9.24 -10.60
CA GLY A 25 3.66 8.38 -10.32
C GLY A 25 3.29 6.97 -9.82
N GLN A 26 4.20 6.33 -9.08
CA GLN A 26 4.00 4.95 -8.57
C GLN A 26 3.20 4.89 -7.24
N ARG A 27 3.25 5.95 -6.44
CA ARG A 27 2.55 6.12 -5.15
C ARG A 27 1.98 7.53 -5.07
N ARG A 28 0.82 7.69 -4.44
CA ARG A 28 0.31 9.00 -3.99
C ARG A 28 -0.44 8.83 -2.68
N THR A 29 -0.06 9.66 -1.73
CA THR A 29 -0.66 9.73 -0.41
C THR A 29 -2.06 10.37 -0.48
N ILE A 30 -3.01 9.78 0.23
CA ILE A 30 -4.35 10.33 0.49
C ILE A 30 -4.31 11.11 1.81
N TRP A 31 -3.85 10.45 2.89
CA TRP A 31 -3.73 11.02 4.23
C TRP A 31 -2.40 10.62 4.86
N GLU A 32 -1.77 11.54 5.57
CA GLU A 32 -0.52 11.30 6.33
C GLU A 32 -0.42 12.17 7.59
N ASP A 33 -1.46 12.90 7.95
CA ASP A 33 -1.50 13.80 9.11
C ASP A 33 -2.18 13.16 10.34
N SER A 34 -2.56 11.89 10.23
CA SER A 34 -3.15 11.05 11.30
C SER A 34 -2.12 10.04 11.84
N ASP A 35 -2.53 9.17 12.78
CA ASP A 35 -1.77 7.97 13.15
C ASP A 35 -1.68 6.97 11.99
N PHE A 36 -2.61 7.06 11.04
CA PHE A 36 -2.59 6.29 9.80
C PHE A 36 -2.03 7.09 8.63
N ILE A 37 -1.28 6.40 7.80
CA ILE A 37 -0.91 6.83 6.45
C ILE A 37 -1.73 5.98 5.50
N ALA A 38 -2.51 6.63 4.64
CA ALA A 38 -3.27 5.97 3.60
C ALA A 38 -2.79 6.47 2.25
N PHE A 39 -2.49 5.55 1.34
CA PHE A 39 -1.98 5.90 0.03
C PHE A 39 -2.41 4.86 -1.01
N VAL A 40 -2.41 5.29 -2.27
CA VAL A 40 -2.63 4.37 -3.38
C VAL A 40 -1.33 4.24 -4.16
N THR A 41 -1.04 3.00 -4.56
CA THR A 41 0.08 2.65 -5.41
C THR A 41 -0.40 1.84 -6.60
N ARG A 42 0.27 2.00 -7.73
CA ARG A 42 -0.08 1.33 -8.99
C ARG A 42 1.06 0.48 -9.52
N GLY A 43 0.72 -0.45 -10.41
CA GLY A 43 1.69 -1.14 -11.24
C GLY A 43 1.95 -0.46 -12.59
N PRO A 44 2.91 -0.98 -13.37
CA PRO A 44 3.74 -2.11 -13.01
C PRO A 44 4.85 -1.70 -12.04
N ASN A 45 5.15 -2.58 -11.08
CA ASN A 45 6.36 -2.50 -10.27
C ASN A 45 6.86 -3.92 -10.00
N SER A 46 8.17 -4.12 -10.12
CA SER A 46 8.84 -5.40 -9.93
C SER A 46 10.00 -5.31 -8.94
N ARG A 47 9.87 -4.43 -7.94
CA ARG A 47 10.84 -4.33 -6.86
C ARG A 47 11.01 -5.70 -6.19
N LYS A 48 12.26 -6.05 -5.87
CA LYS A 48 12.66 -7.34 -5.29
C LYS A 48 13.24 -7.19 -3.90
N ASP A 49 13.50 -5.96 -3.47
CA ASP A 49 13.81 -5.62 -2.10
C ASP A 49 12.65 -6.03 -1.20
N PHE A 50 13.03 -6.54 -0.02
CA PHE A 50 12.10 -6.79 1.06
C PHE A 50 12.15 -5.60 2.01
N HIS A 51 10.99 -5.08 2.39
CA HIS A 51 10.86 -4.12 3.50
C HIS A 51 10.39 -4.84 4.77
N ILE A 52 10.83 -4.31 5.92
CA ILE A 52 10.37 -4.71 7.23
C ILE A 52 9.79 -3.45 7.90
N ASP A 53 8.46 -3.34 7.88
CA ASP A 53 7.78 -2.26 8.59
C ASP A 53 7.46 -2.69 10.04
N PRO A 54 7.80 -1.87 11.04
CA PRO A 54 7.46 -2.15 12.45
C PRO A 54 5.96 -2.02 12.74
N GLY A 55 5.16 -1.52 11.80
CA GLY A 55 3.71 -1.45 11.88
C GLY A 55 2.99 -2.43 10.97
N ASP A 56 1.72 -2.68 11.29
CA ASP A 56 0.84 -3.46 10.42
C ASP A 56 0.53 -2.69 9.15
N GLU A 57 0.42 -3.41 8.03
CA GLU A 57 0.00 -2.89 6.73
C GLU A 57 -1.28 -3.59 6.26
N ILE A 58 -2.29 -2.81 5.89
CA ILE A 58 -3.51 -3.31 5.23
C ILE A 58 -3.41 -3.01 3.74
N PHE A 59 -3.55 -4.05 2.92
CA PHE A 59 -3.66 -3.97 1.48
C PHE A 59 -5.11 -4.19 1.06
N TYR A 60 -5.65 -3.31 0.22
CA TYR A 60 -6.91 -3.52 -0.48
C TYR A 60 -6.70 -3.36 -1.97
N GLN A 61 -6.85 -4.45 -2.72
CA GLN A 61 -6.62 -4.45 -4.15
C GLN A 61 -7.84 -3.87 -4.87
N LEU A 62 -7.63 -2.74 -5.55
CA LEU A 62 -8.70 -2.01 -6.24
C LEU A 62 -8.89 -2.53 -7.68
N GLU A 63 -7.78 -2.75 -8.39
CA GLU A 63 -7.76 -3.20 -9.79
C GLU A 63 -6.58 -4.13 -10.05
N GLY A 64 -6.76 -5.12 -10.93
CA GLY A 64 -5.72 -6.10 -11.25
C GLY A 64 -5.26 -6.91 -10.04
N ASP A 65 -4.04 -7.44 -10.11
CA ASP A 65 -3.50 -8.36 -9.11
C ASP A 65 -2.26 -7.78 -8.41
N LEU A 66 -2.15 -8.04 -7.11
CA LEU A 66 -0.94 -7.89 -6.31
C LEU A 66 -0.41 -9.27 -5.93
N ASN A 67 0.86 -9.53 -6.27
CA ASN A 67 1.60 -10.66 -5.75
C ASN A 67 2.46 -10.16 -4.58
N LEU A 68 1.97 -10.34 -3.35
CA LEU A 68 2.70 -9.97 -2.15
C LEU A 68 3.60 -11.12 -1.72
N HIS A 69 4.90 -11.00 -2.00
CA HIS A 69 5.88 -11.95 -1.48
C HIS A 69 6.17 -11.62 -0.02
N PHE A 70 6.26 -12.62 0.86
CA PHE A 70 6.64 -12.40 2.26
C PHE A 70 7.38 -13.61 2.84
N ILE A 71 8.15 -13.38 3.90
CA ILE A 71 8.82 -14.45 4.64
C ILE A 71 7.97 -14.77 5.88
N ASN A 72 7.45 -15.99 5.96
CA ASN A 72 6.62 -16.41 7.08
C ASN A 72 7.42 -16.62 8.38
N SER A 73 6.74 -16.92 9.50
CA SER A 73 7.38 -17.14 10.81
C SER A 73 8.34 -18.33 10.87
N GLN A 74 8.35 -19.21 9.85
CA GLN A 74 9.27 -20.33 9.71
C GLN A 74 10.47 -20.00 8.81
N GLY A 75 10.59 -18.76 8.33
CA GLY A 75 11.65 -18.32 7.43
C GLY A 75 11.43 -18.74 5.97
N LYS A 76 10.22 -19.18 5.60
CA LYS A 76 9.90 -19.63 4.24
C LYS A 76 9.30 -18.49 3.41
N LEU A 77 9.75 -18.38 2.16
CA LEU A 77 9.15 -17.49 1.17
C LEU A 77 7.76 -18.00 0.75
N GLU A 78 6.77 -17.15 0.89
CA GLU A 78 5.39 -17.36 0.43
C GLU A 78 4.94 -16.20 -0.45
N VAL A 79 3.83 -16.42 -1.17
CA VAL A 79 3.21 -15.42 -2.04
C VAL A 79 1.71 -15.41 -1.77
N ALA A 80 1.19 -14.26 -1.33
CA ALA A 80 -0.24 -13.99 -1.33
C ALA A 80 -0.60 -13.34 -2.67
N LEU A 81 -1.43 -14.03 -3.46
CA LEU A 81 -2.12 -13.42 -4.59
C LEU A 81 -3.35 -12.69 -4.05
N ILE A 82 -3.39 -11.37 -4.22
CA ILE A 82 -4.49 -10.51 -3.77
C ILE A 82 -5.11 -9.90 -5.02
N GLN A 83 -6.32 -10.33 -5.35
CA GLN A 83 -7.05 -9.96 -6.55
C GLN A 83 -7.99 -8.78 -6.28
N ALA A 84 -8.43 -8.10 -7.34
CA ALA A 84 -9.36 -6.96 -7.22
C ALA A 84 -10.58 -7.28 -6.34
N GLY A 85 -10.80 -6.47 -5.31
CA GLY A 85 -11.85 -6.65 -4.31
C GLY A 85 -11.41 -7.39 -3.05
N GLU A 86 -10.19 -7.93 -3.01
CA GLU A 86 -9.66 -8.66 -1.85
C GLU A 86 -8.82 -7.75 -0.94
N MET A 87 -8.84 -8.09 0.36
CA MET A 87 -8.06 -7.43 1.39
C MET A 87 -7.05 -8.40 2.01
N PHE A 88 -5.92 -7.86 2.43
CA PHE A 88 -4.89 -8.61 3.14
C PHE A 88 -4.30 -7.75 4.26
N LEU A 89 -4.24 -8.28 5.48
CA LEU A 89 -3.51 -7.67 6.59
C LEU A 89 -2.16 -8.36 6.70
N LEU A 90 -1.10 -7.58 6.60
CA LEU A 90 0.25 -8.03 6.90
C LEU A 90 0.63 -7.54 8.31
N PRO A 91 0.95 -8.46 9.23
CA PRO A 91 1.44 -8.10 10.56
C PRO A 91 2.79 -7.37 10.50
N ALA A 92 3.04 -6.54 11.50
CA ALA A 92 4.32 -5.90 11.76
C ALA A 92 5.51 -6.88 11.72
N ASP A 93 6.66 -6.35 11.33
CA ASP A 93 7.95 -7.02 11.25
C ASP A 93 8.01 -8.23 10.29
N VAL A 94 6.98 -8.46 9.48
CA VAL A 94 7.01 -9.49 8.43
C VAL A 94 7.76 -8.95 7.22
N PRO A 95 8.91 -9.52 6.83
CA PRO A 95 9.61 -9.08 5.63
C PRO A 95 8.75 -9.36 4.40
N HIS A 96 8.50 -8.35 3.57
CA HIS A 96 7.61 -8.48 2.42
C HIS A 96 8.10 -7.73 1.18
N SER A 97 7.56 -8.04 0.00
CA SER A 97 7.97 -7.45 -1.28
C SER A 97 6.76 -7.42 -2.24
N PRO A 98 6.03 -6.29 -2.33
CA PRO A 98 4.83 -6.18 -3.16
C PRO A 98 5.18 -6.07 -4.64
N ARG A 99 4.69 -7.00 -5.46
CA ARG A 99 4.89 -7.01 -6.92
C ARG A 99 3.58 -6.79 -7.63
N ARG A 100 3.55 -5.73 -8.44
CA ARG A 100 2.32 -5.18 -9.01
C ARG A 100 2.29 -5.41 -10.51
N GLY A 101 1.25 -6.08 -11.00
CA GLY A 101 1.03 -6.26 -12.44
C GLY A 101 0.75 -4.92 -13.14
N ASP A 102 0.93 -4.87 -14.46
CA ASP A 102 0.59 -3.67 -15.24
C ASP A 102 -0.89 -3.30 -15.06
N GLY A 103 -1.17 -2.01 -14.95
CA GLY A 103 -2.53 -1.49 -14.72
C GLY A 103 -3.15 -1.81 -13.35
N SER A 104 -2.43 -2.45 -12.41
CA SER A 104 -2.97 -2.73 -11.08
C SER A 104 -3.00 -1.50 -10.17
N TRP A 105 -3.94 -1.47 -9.23
CA TRP A 105 -4.10 -0.41 -8.23
C TRP A 105 -4.39 -1.00 -6.87
N THR A 106 -3.72 -0.49 -5.83
CA THR A 106 -3.84 -1.00 -4.47
C THR A 106 -3.87 0.17 -3.50
N LEU A 107 -4.90 0.20 -2.66
CA LEU A 107 -4.92 1.02 -1.46
C LEU A 107 -4.08 0.33 -0.39
N VAL A 108 -3.18 1.08 0.24
CA VAL A 108 -2.42 0.63 1.40
C VAL A 108 -2.71 1.57 2.55
N VAL A 109 -2.94 1.00 3.72
CA VAL A 109 -3.05 1.72 4.99
C VAL A 109 -1.99 1.17 5.92
N GLU A 110 -1.06 2.02 6.33
CA GLU A 110 0.00 1.72 7.29
C GLU A 110 -0.12 2.68 8.47
N ARG A 111 0.46 2.35 9.62
CA ARG A 111 0.56 3.31 10.73
C ARG A 111 1.82 4.15 10.60
N LYS A 112 1.80 5.36 11.14
CA LYS A 112 3.04 6.11 11.38
C LYS A 112 3.95 5.32 12.31
N ARG A 113 5.23 5.38 12.02
CA ARG A 113 6.29 4.87 12.87
C ARG A 113 6.39 5.73 14.13
N ARG A 114 6.63 5.09 15.26
CA ARG A 114 6.95 5.77 16.51
C ARG A 114 8.37 6.32 16.45
N PRO A 115 8.73 7.32 17.28
CA PRO A 115 10.06 7.93 17.24
C PRO A 115 11.22 6.94 17.44
N ASP A 116 10.98 5.80 18.10
CA ASP A 116 11.94 4.75 18.40
C ASP A 116 11.99 3.61 17.36
N GLU A 117 11.16 3.66 16.32
CA GLU A 117 11.02 2.61 15.30
C GLU A 117 11.81 2.93 14.03
N VAL A 118 12.51 1.93 13.48
CA VAL A 118 13.39 2.07 12.31
C VAL A 118 13.04 1.03 11.24
N ASP A 119 12.88 1.48 10.00
CA ASP A 119 12.69 0.67 8.80
C ASP A 119 13.96 -0.10 8.43
N ARG A 120 13.82 -1.35 7.98
CA ARG A 120 14.97 -2.23 7.68
C ARG A 120 14.81 -2.97 6.36
#